data_AF-A0A378JD76-F1
#
_entry.id   AF-A0A378JD76-F1
#
_cell.length_a   1.000
_cell.length_b   1.000
_cell.length_c   1.000
_cell.angle_alpha   90.00
_cell.angle_beta   90.00
_cell.angle_gamma   90.00
#
_symmetry.space_group_name_H-M   'P 1'
#
loop_
_entity.id
_entity.type
_entity.pdbx_description
1 polymer ?
#
loop_
_entity_poly.entity_id
_entity_poly.type
_entity_poly.pdbx_seq_one_letter_code
_entity_poly.pdbx_strand_id
1 'polypeptide(L)'
;MQHLTKILIFIFMGLLSSFTYSANTESLLLGKTLSQTKQQQMTPKQALQRLKGGNQRFLSNQQITRDYIKQAHQASFGQYPFAVVLNCMDSRSVPELFFDQGLADLFTLRVAGNVLNDDNLGSMEYATKVIGARLIVVLAHTSCGAVAGACDGVELGHLTDVLHKIEPVVQTSMQEQGTKNCADPKLVDAIAKANALKIVKEIQERSPIISDLINKKQVGIVAGIHDIKTGQVHFFEEKRFIPD
;
A
#
# COMPACT_ATOMS: atom_id res chain seq x y z
N MET A 1 24.65 77.53 -1.96
CA MET A 1 24.56 76.91 -0.63
C MET A 1 23.36 75.98 -0.65
N GLN A 2 23.57 74.72 -1.03
CA GLN A 2 23.87 73.59 -0.13
C GLN A 2 22.59 72.97 0.46
N HIS A 3 22.35 71.72 0.02
CA HIS A 3 21.77 70.59 0.79
C HIS A 3 20.25 70.61 1.06
N LEU A 4 19.49 69.51 1.11
CA LEU A 4 19.74 68.07 0.95
C LEU A 4 18.38 67.37 0.69
N THR A 5 18.38 66.41 -0.23
CA THR A 5 17.67 65.12 -0.31
C THR A 5 16.62 64.76 0.77
N LYS A 6 15.47 64.20 0.33
CA LYS A 6 14.95 62.88 0.75
C LYS A 6 13.70 62.47 -0.05
N ILE A 7 13.92 61.55 -0.99
CA ILE A 7 12.91 60.76 -1.70
C ILE A 7 12.51 59.60 -0.79
N LEU A 8 11.21 59.43 -0.52
CA LEU A 8 10.67 58.30 0.23
C LEU A 8 10.25 57.21 -0.78
N ILE A 9 11.15 56.30 -1.10
CA ILE A 9 10.83 55.05 -1.81
C ILE A 9 10.38 54.03 -0.77
N PHE A 10 9.10 53.65 -0.81
CA PHE A 10 8.60 52.47 -0.12
C PHE A 10 9.18 51.22 -0.81
N ILE A 11 10.23 50.65 -0.22
CA ILE A 11 10.70 49.32 -0.59
C ILE A 11 9.77 48.30 0.07
N PHE A 12 8.94 47.66 -0.74
CA PHE A 12 8.16 46.48 -0.36
C PHE A 12 9.13 45.31 -0.19
N MET A 13 9.66 45.16 1.02
CA MET A 13 10.50 44.02 1.40
C MET A 13 9.60 42.83 1.67
N GLY A 14 9.19 42.16 0.59
CA GLY A 14 8.55 40.85 0.66
C GLY A 14 9.55 39.85 1.24
N LEU A 15 9.29 39.42 2.47
CA LEU A 15 9.92 38.24 3.08
C LEU A 15 9.63 37.03 2.19
N LEU A 16 10.58 36.67 1.32
CA LEU A 16 10.70 35.31 0.82
C LEU A 16 11.12 34.44 2.02
N SER A 17 10.13 33.91 2.74
CA SER A 17 10.34 32.78 3.63
C SER A 17 10.70 31.58 2.76
N SER A 18 12.00 31.35 2.59
CA SER A 18 12.55 30.12 2.04
C SER A 18 12.15 28.97 2.97
N PHE A 19 11.04 28.30 2.69
CA PHE A 19 10.75 26.99 3.27
C PHE A 19 11.68 25.98 2.62
N THR A 20 12.91 25.87 3.13
CA THR A 20 13.70 24.66 2.95
C THR A 20 13.09 23.59 3.85
N TYR A 21 12.06 22.91 3.36
CA TYR A 21 11.52 21.73 4.03
C TYR A 21 12.64 20.68 4.05
N SER A 22 13.14 20.39 5.25
CA SER A 22 14.34 19.61 5.47
C SER A 22 14.09 18.12 5.18
N ALA A 23 14.51 17.66 4.00
CA ALA A 23 14.54 16.25 3.63
C ALA A 23 15.30 15.39 4.68
N ASN A 24 16.28 15.98 5.39
CA ASN A 24 17.02 15.31 6.44
C ASN A 24 16.18 15.03 7.69
N THR A 25 15.25 15.91 8.04
CA THR A 25 14.39 15.72 9.22
C THR A 25 13.32 14.67 8.94
N GLU A 26 12.79 14.62 7.72
CA GLU A 26 11.85 13.59 7.29
C GLU A 26 12.50 12.21 7.22
N SER A 27 13.73 12.11 6.68
CA SER A 27 14.53 10.87 6.69
C SER A 27 14.80 10.35 8.11
N LEU A 28 15.18 11.22 9.05
CA LEU A 28 15.40 10.85 10.46
C LEU A 28 14.10 10.43 11.18
N LEU A 29 12.96 10.94 10.74
CA LEU A 29 11.63 10.56 11.24
C LEU A 29 11.15 9.23 10.66
N LEU A 30 11.51 8.92 9.41
CA LEU A 30 11.18 7.68 8.71
C LEU A 30 11.98 6.46 9.22
N GLY A 31 13.12 6.70 9.89
CA GLY A 31 13.90 5.66 10.56
C GLY A 31 13.40 5.24 11.96
N LYS A 32 12.34 5.87 12.48
CA LYS A 32 11.72 5.55 13.78
C LYS A 32 10.35 4.93 13.58
N THR A 33 9.90 4.13 14.54
CA THR A 33 8.51 3.62 14.55
C THR A 33 7.52 4.79 14.60
N LEU A 34 6.38 4.65 13.90
CA LEU A 34 5.33 5.66 13.93
C LEU A 34 4.75 5.81 15.35
N SER A 35 4.39 7.04 15.75
CA SER A 35 3.69 7.30 17.01
C SER A 35 2.17 7.36 16.78
N GLN A 36 1.41 7.11 17.84
CA GLN A 36 -0.06 7.19 17.82
C GLN A 36 -0.57 8.53 17.24
N THR A 37 -0.03 9.65 17.73
CA THR A 37 -0.44 10.99 17.26
C THR A 37 -0.23 11.17 15.77
N LYS A 38 0.90 10.69 15.23
CA LYS A 38 1.19 10.80 13.79
C LYS A 38 0.29 9.91 12.95
N GLN A 39 0.02 8.68 13.40
CA GLN A 39 -0.92 7.78 12.74
C GLN A 39 -2.34 8.37 12.74
N GLN A 40 -2.77 8.97 13.86
CA GLN A 40 -4.08 9.59 13.97
C GLN A 40 -4.25 10.83 13.10
N GLN A 41 -3.19 11.59 12.87
CA GLN A 41 -3.19 12.75 11.97
C GLN A 41 -3.00 12.36 10.49
N MET A 42 -2.59 11.13 10.21
CA MET A 42 -2.35 10.67 8.85
C MET A 42 -3.67 10.43 8.13
N THR A 43 -3.77 10.95 6.92
CA THR A 43 -4.91 10.68 6.04
C THR A 43 -4.65 9.48 5.15
N PRO A 44 -5.70 8.82 4.60
CA PRO A 44 -5.49 7.67 3.72
C PRO A 44 -4.64 7.98 2.48
N LYS A 45 -4.78 9.19 1.93
CA LYS A 45 -3.93 9.65 0.83
C LYS A 45 -2.47 9.80 1.25
N GLN A 46 -2.20 10.37 2.42
CA GLN A 46 -0.83 10.47 2.95
C GLN A 46 -0.21 9.08 3.21
N ALA A 47 -1.00 8.13 3.71
CA ALA A 47 -0.58 6.73 3.85
C ALA A 47 -0.18 6.12 2.49
N LEU A 48 -0.97 6.34 1.44
CA LEU A 48 -0.62 5.85 0.10
C LEU A 48 0.64 6.55 -0.44
N GLN A 49 0.75 7.87 -0.27
CA GLN A 49 1.95 8.60 -0.72
C GLN A 49 3.20 8.13 0.02
N ARG A 50 3.10 7.77 1.31
CA ARG A 50 4.21 7.18 2.06
C ARG A 50 4.66 5.85 1.45
N LEU A 51 3.74 4.97 1.06
CA LEU A 51 4.08 3.71 0.36
C LEU A 51 4.73 3.98 -0.99
N LYS A 52 4.15 4.88 -1.81
CA LYS A 52 4.70 5.27 -3.12
C LYS A 52 6.10 5.86 -3.00
N GLY A 53 6.31 6.78 -2.07
CA GLY A 53 7.62 7.38 -1.81
C GLY A 53 8.65 6.35 -1.34
N GLY A 54 8.21 5.37 -0.55
CA GLY A 54 9.04 4.24 -0.16
C GLY A 54 9.41 3.31 -1.31
N ASN A 55 8.47 2.99 -2.21
CA ASN A 55 8.78 2.24 -3.42
C ASN A 55 9.72 3.00 -4.35
N GLN A 56 9.57 4.32 -4.45
CA GLN A 56 10.51 5.13 -5.21
C GLN A 56 11.94 5.05 -4.64
N ARG A 57 12.10 5.07 -3.31
CA ARG A 57 13.41 4.90 -2.66
C ARG A 57 14.00 3.51 -2.90
N PHE A 58 13.16 2.47 -2.88
CA PHE A 58 13.59 1.11 -3.23
C PHE A 58 14.11 1.06 -4.67
N LEU A 59 13.37 1.62 -5.62
CA LEU A 59 13.74 1.64 -7.05
C LEU A 59 14.99 2.47 -7.34
N SER A 60 15.25 3.53 -6.57
CA SER A 60 16.44 4.37 -6.73
C SER A 60 17.64 3.93 -5.89
N ASN A 61 17.53 2.81 -5.15
CA ASN A 61 18.55 2.34 -4.21
C ASN A 61 18.93 3.41 -3.16
N GLN A 62 17.92 4.15 -2.68
CA GLN A 62 18.02 5.20 -1.67
C GLN A 62 17.18 4.85 -0.42
N GLN A 63 17.11 3.57 -0.08
CA GLN A 63 16.39 3.11 1.11
C GLN A 63 16.95 3.73 2.39
N ILE A 64 16.09 3.82 3.40
CA ILE A 64 16.44 4.43 4.68
C ILE A 64 17.15 3.40 5.56
N THR A 65 18.32 3.78 6.08
CA THR A 65 19.03 2.98 7.08
C THR A 65 18.24 2.98 8.39
N ARG A 66 17.94 1.77 8.90
CA ARG A 66 17.17 1.57 10.13
C ARG A 66 17.98 0.79 11.16
N ASP A 67 17.78 1.14 12.42
CA ASP A 67 18.19 0.33 13.57
C ASP A 67 17.01 -0.54 14.00
N TYR A 68 16.93 -1.77 13.47
CA TYR A 68 15.82 -2.67 13.73
C TYR A 68 15.75 -3.15 15.19
N ILE A 69 16.89 -3.25 15.89
CA ILE A 69 16.90 -3.61 17.31
C ILE A 69 16.22 -2.50 18.13
N LYS A 70 16.58 -1.25 17.85
CA LYS A 70 15.93 -0.10 18.47
C LYS A 70 14.45 -0.01 18.11
N GLN A 71 14.07 -0.24 16.85
CA GLN A 71 12.66 -0.23 16.45
C GLN A 71 11.88 -1.35 17.15
N ALA A 72 12.43 -2.56 17.28
CA ALA A 72 11.80 -3.65 17.99
C ALA A 72 11.58 -3.30 19.47
N HIS A 73 12.58 -2.69 20.12
CA HIS A 73 12.44 -2.20 21.49
C HIS A 73 11.39 -1.07 21.61
N GLN A 74 11.26 -0.20 20.61
CA GLN A 74 10.22 0.83 20.62
C GLN A 74 8.82 0.24 20.42
N ALA A 75 8.70 -0.71 19.49
CA ALA A 75 7.43 -1.37 19.15
C ALA A 75 6.91 -2.29 20.26
N SER A 76 7.76 -2.76 21.18
CA SER A 76 7.34 -3.62 22.30
C SER A 76 6.43 -2.88 23.31
N PHE A 77 6.48 -1.55 23.36
CA PHE A 77 5.58 -0.72 24.18
C PHE A 77 4.27 -0.37 23.46
N GLY A 78 4.15 -0.72 22.18
CA GLY A 78 2.99 -0.43 21.35
C GLY A 78 3.36 -0.23 19.88
N GLN A 79 2.44 -0.57 18.98
CA GLN A 79 2.61 -0.43 17.54
C GLN A 79 1.50 0.44 16.95
N TYR A 80 1.85 1.22 15.92
CA TYR A 80 0.91 2.11 15.23
C TYR A 80 1.04 1.99 13.70
N PRO A 81 0.83 0.80 13.10
CA PRO A 81 0.91 0.64 11.66
C PRO A 81 -0.07 1.57 10.95
N PHE A 82 0.40 2.26 9.92
CA PHE A 82 -0.45 3.20 9.19
C PHE A 82 -1.24 2.54 8.07
N ALA A 83 -0.86 1.33 7.66
CA ALA A 83 -1.54 0.57 6.62
C ALA A 83 -1.57 -0.93 6.95
N VAL A 84 -2.59 -1.61 6.41
CA VAL A 84 -2.66 -3.06 6.31
C VAL A 84 -2.56 -3.48 4.85
N VAL A 85 -1.70 -4.45 4.56
CA VAL A 85 -1.44 -4.95 3.20
C VAL A 85 -1.80 -6.42 3.13
N LEU A 86 -2.84 -6.76 2.37
CA LEU A 86 -3.12 -8.13 1.94
C LEU A 86 -2.29 -8.43 0.69
N ASN A 87 -1.28 -9.27 0.84
CA ASN A 87 -0.29 -9.60 -0.18
C ASN A 87 -0.21 -11.11 -0.40
N CYS A 88 0.39 -11.51 -1.53
CA CYS A 88 0.67 -12.92 -1.76
C CYS A 88 1.74 -13.44 -0.77
N MET A 89 1.69 -14.71 -0.41
CA MET A 89 2.78 -15.35 0.35
C MET A 89 4.06 -15.57 -0.45
N ASP A 90 4.08 -15.22 -1.74
CA ASP A 90 5.26 -15.28 -2.61
C ASP A 90 6.47 -14.64 -1.91
N SER A 91 7.58 -15.38 -1.83
CA SER A 91 8.78 -14.98 -1.11
C SER A 91 9.50 -13.78 -1.73
N ARG A 92 9.19 -13.45 -2.99
CA ARG A 92 9.75 -12.31 -3.73
C ARG A 92 8.94 -11.03 -3.52
N SER A 93 7.70 -11.14 -3.06
CA SER A 93 6.83 -9.99 -2.75
C SER A 93 6.81 -9.74 -1.24
N VAL A 94 7.71 -8.89 -0.74
CA VAL A 94 7.82 -8.51 0.67
C VAL A 94 7.55 -7.00 0.84
N PRO A 95 6.31 -6.59 1.20
CA PRO A 95 5.88 -5.18 1.24
C PRO A 95 6.76 -4.26 2.05
N GLU A 96 7.23 -4.69 3.22
CA GLU A 96 8.10 -3.90 4.08
C GLU A 96 9.41 -3.52 3.37
N LEU A 97 9.94 -4.40 2.51
CA LEU A 97 11.18 -4.17 1.78
C LEU A 97 10.97 -3.23 0.60
N PHE A 98 10.07 -3.57 -0.33
CA PHE A 98 9.90 -2.78 -1.56
C PHE A 98 9.09 -1.50 -1.35
N PHE A 99 8.37 -1.34 -0.23
CA PHE A 99 7.86 -0.04 0.20
C PHE A 99 8.83 0.67 1.15
N ASP A 100 10.03 0.13 1.42
CA ASP A 100 11.00 0.73 2.32
C ASP A 100 10.35 1.22 3.63
N GLN A 101 9.70 0.31 4.36
CA GLN A 101 9.06 0.54 5.66
C GLN A 101 9.78 -0.24 6.76
N GLY A 102 9.64 0.21 8.02
CA GLY A 102 10.27 -0.41 9.17
C GLY A 102 9.38 -1.40 9.93
N LEU A 103 9.86 -1.83 11.10
CA LEU A 103 9.03 -2.58 12.05
C LEU A 103 7.88 -1.69 12.55
N ALA A 104 6.71 -2.31 12.76
CA ALA A 104 5.50 -1.65 13.25
C ALA A 104 4.92 -0.54 12.34
N ASP A 105 5.40 -0.40 11.10
CA ASP A 105 4.85 0.54 10.12
C ASP A 105 3.66 -0.05 9.34
N LEU A 106 3.70 -1.36 9.06
CA LEU A 106 2.67 -2.10 8.31
C LEU A 106 2.15 -3.29 9.10
N PHE A 107 0.86 -3.60 8.94
CA PHE A 107 0.38 -4.97 9.11
C PHE A 107 0.39 -5.65 7.76
N THR A 108 0.99 -6.83 7.66
CA THR A 108 1.08 -7.56 6.39
C THR A 108 0.43 -8.93 6.53
N LEU A 109 -0.67 -9.14 5.81
CA LEU A 109 -1.37 -10.41 5.70
C LEU A 109 -0.90 -11.11 4.44
N ARG A 110 -0.44 -12.37 4.55
CA ARG A 110 0.17 -13.09 3.43
C ARG A 110 -0.50 -14.45 3.24
N VAL A 111 -1.09 -14.64 2.06
CA VAL A 111 -1.70 -15.92 1.66
C VAL A 111 -1.52 -16.11 0.16
N ALA A 112 -1.42 -17.36 -0.32
CA ALA A 112 -1.29 -17.65 -1.74
C ALA A 112 -2.38 -16.95 -2.57
N GLY A 113 -1.97 -16.26 -3.65
CA GLY A 113 -2.88 -15.51 -4.53
C GLY A 113 -3.56 -14.31 -3.88
N ASN A 114 -3.07 -13.85 -2.70
CA ASN A 114 -3.64 -12.75 -1.91
C ASN A 114 -5.17 -12.86 -1.74
N VAL A 115 -5.68 -14.09 -1.63
CA VAL A 115 -7.12 -14.40 -1.53
C VAL A 115 -7.73 -13.85 -0.23
N LEU A 116 -9.03 -13.57 -0.27
CA LEU A 116 -9.79 -13.16 0.91
C LEU A 116 -10.37 -14.38 1.63
N ASN A 117 -10.21 -14.42 2.95
CA ASN A 117 -10.88 -15.36 3.85
C ASN A 117 -11.30 -14.60 5.12
N ASP A 118 -12.00 -15.28 6.03
CA ASP A 118 -12.56 -14.66 7.23
C ASP A 118 -11.46 -14.19 8.19
N ASP A 119 -10.38 -14.95 8.33
CA ASP A 119 -9.24 -14.58 9.18
C ASP A 119 -8.57 -13.29 8.73
N ASN A 120 -8.33 -13.14 7.42
CA ASN A 120 -7.72 -11.95 6.85
C ASN A 120 -8.68 -10.76 6.93
N LEU A 121 -9.99 -10.97 6.72
CA LEU A 121 -10.99 -9.93 6.85
C LEU A 121 -11.10 -9.40 8.29
N GLY A 122 -11.20 -10.30 9.27
CA GLY A 122 -11.19 -9.94 10.69
C GLY A 122 -9.89 -9.27 11.12
N SER A 123 -8.75 -9.70 10.57
CA SER A 123 -7.46 -9.03 10.81
C SER A 123 -7.43 -7.60 10.26
N MET A 124 -8.05 -7.35 9.10
CA MET A 124 -8.20 -6.00 8.56
C MET A 124 -9.14 -5.13 9.39
N GLU A 125 -10.23 -5.70 9.92
CA GLU A 125 -11.11 -5.01 10.86
C GLU A 125 -10.36 -4.60 12.12
N TYR A 126 -9.55 -5.49 12.69
CA TYR A 126 -8.70 -5.16 13.84
C TYR A 126 -7.70 -4.05 13.51
N ALA A 127 -6.95 -4.20 12.41
CA ALA A 127 -5.95 -3.23 11.98
C ALA A 127 -6.55 -1.82 11.80
N THR A 128 -7.75 -1.73 11.22
CA THR A 128 -8.40 -0.46 10.93
C THR A 128 -9.19 0.09 12.12
N LYS A 129 -10.13 -0.68 12.69
CA LYS A 129 -11.05 -0.22 13.73
C LYS A 129 -10.41 -0.12 15.10
N VAL A 130 -9.50 -1.04 15.45
CA VAL A 130 -8.89 -1.11 16.78
C VAL A 130 -7.56 -0.36 16.80
N ILE A 131 -6.68 -0.64 15.84
CA ILE A 131 -5.33 -0.05 15.81
C ILE A 131 -5.28 1.29 15.08
N GLY A 132 -6.25 1.60 14.22
CA GLY A 132 -6.33 2.91 13.55
C GLY A 132 -5.52 3.03 12.26
N ALA A 133 -5.16 1.91 11.61
CA ALA A 133 -4.56 1.94 10.29
C ALA A 133 -5.45 2.71 9.30
N ARG A 134 -4.83 3.54 8.45
CA ARG A 134 -5.49 4.52 7.58
C ARG A 134 -5.68 4.03 6.16
N LEU A 135 -5.02 2.94 5.77
CA LEU A 135 -5.05 2.42 4.42
C LEU A 135 -5.11 0.89 4.40
N ILE A 136 -6.00 0.35 3.59
CA ILE A 136 -5.98 -1.07 3.18
C ILE A 136 -5.40 -1.15 1.77
N VAL A 137 -4.41 -2.01 1.58
CA VAL A 137 -3.82 -2.32 0.27
C VAL A 137 -4.04 -3.80 -0.07
N VAL A 138 -4.70 -4.08 -1.19
CA VAL A 138 -4.76 -5.44 -1.77
C VAL A 138 -3.72 -5.53 -2.88
N LEU A 139 -2.64 -6.23 -2.62
CA LEU A 139 -1.45 -6.21 -3.48
C LEU A 139 -1.25 -7.54 -4.20
N ALA A 140 -1.56 -7.55 -5.49
CA ALA A 140 -1.15 -8.62 -6.40
C ALA A 140 0.33 -8.48 -6.75
N HIS A 141 0.87 -9.48 -7.44
CA HIS A 141 2.19 -9.38 -8.06
C HIS A 141 2.21 -10.10 -9.42
N THR A 142 3.17 -9.73 -10.27
CA THR A 142 3.38 -10.39 -11.56
C THR A 142 3.87 -11.82 -11.40
N SER A 143 3.54 -12.70 -12.37
CA SER A 143 3.93 -14.11 -12.40
C SER A 143 3.57 -14.89 -11.12
N CYS A 144 2.33 -14.71 -10.64
CA CYS A 144 1.83 -15.38 -9.44
C CYS A 144 1.51 -16.86 -9.68
N GLY A 145 2.17 -17.76 -8.95
CA GLY A 145 1.98 -19.20 -9.10
C GLY A 145 0.58 -19.69 -8.72
N ALA A 146 -0.05 -19.10 -7.70
CA ALA A 146 -1.43 -19.44 -7.35
C ALA A 146 -2.41 -18.99 -8.44
N VAL A 147 -2.19 -17.82 -9.04
CA VAL A 147 -3.03 -17.34 -10.14
C VAL A 147 -2.86 -18.21 -11.39
N ALA A 148 -1.62 -18.62 -11.70
CA ALA A 148 -1.36 -19.58 -12.78
C ALA A 148 -2.06 -20.92 -12.51
N GLY A 149 -1.95 -21.46 -11.28
CA GLY A 149 -2.63 -22.69 -10.90
C GLY A 149 -4.17 -22.61 -11.01
N ALA A 150 -4.77 -21.48 -10.63
CA ALA A 150 -6.20 -21.26 -10.83
C ALA A 150 -6.58 -21.12 -12.31
N CYS A 151 -5.72 -20.51 -13.12
CA CYS A 151 -5.92 -20.44 -14.57
C CYS A 151 -5.90 -21.85 -15.19
N ASP A 152 -4.94 -22.68 -14.79
CA ASP A 152 -4.75 -24.06 -15.27
C ASP A 152 -5.79 -25.06 -14.72
N GLY A 153 -6.65 -24.65 -13.78
CA GLY A 153 -7.61 -25.55 -13.14
C GLY A 153 -6.93 -26.64 -12.30
N VAL A 154 -5.83 -26.30 -11.62
CA VAL A 154 -5.09 -27.24 -10.77
C VAL A 154 -5.95 -27.65 -9.57
N GLU A 155 -6.00 -28.96 -9.32
CA GLU A 155 -6.70 -29.56 -8.19
C GLU A 155 -5.70 -30.28 -7.28
N LEU A 156 -5.54 -29.82 -6.03
CA LEU A 156 -4.54 -30.36 -5.09
C LEU A 156 -4.89 -30.09 -3.62
N GLY A 157 -5.61 -30.99 -2.96
CA GLY A 157 -5.87 -30.92 -1.52
C GLY A 157 -6.39 -29.54 -1.07
N HIS A 158 -5.87 -28.97 0.02
CA HIS A 158 -6.27 -27.63 0.48
C HIS A 158 -5.90 -26.48 -0.47
N LEU A 159 -5.01 -26.71 -1.44
CA LEU A 159 -4.70 -25.69 -2.44
C LEU A 159 -5.90 -25.44 -3.34
N THR A 160 -6.68 -26.48 -3.67
CA THR A 160 -7.94 -26.34 -4.42
C THR A 160 -8.82 -25.24 -3.85
N ASP A 161 -9.06 -25.26 -2.54
CA ASP A 161 -9.92 -24.26 -1.87
C ASP A 161 -9.37 -22.83 -2.00
N VAL A 162 -8.05 -22.67 -2.11
CA VAL A 162 -7.42 -21.36 -2.35
C VAL A 162 -7.61 -20.94 -3.80
N LEU A 163 -7.41 -21.85 -4.75
CA LEU A 163 -7.50 -21.57 -6.18
C LEU A 163 -8.94 -21.24 -6.61
N HIS A 164 -9.94 -21.94 -6.06
CA HIS A 164 -11.36 -21.66 -6.28
C HIS A 164 -11.76 -20.22 -5.91
N LYS A 165 -11.05 -19.59 -4.96
CA LYS A 165 -11.28 -18.17 -4.63
C LYS A 165 -10.80 -17.22 -5.73
N ILE A 166 -9.97 -17.65 -6.67
CA ILE A 166 -9.46 -16.85 -7.80
C ILE A 166 -10.31 -17.07 -9.05
N GLU A 167 -10.83 -18.28 -9.25
CA GLU A 167 -11.63 -18.70 -10.42
C GLU A 167 -12.67 -17.69 -10.94
N PRO A 168 -13.43 -16.95 -10.08
CA PRO A 168 -14.47 -16.04 -10.56
C PRO A 168 -14.00 -14.96 -11.53
N VAL A 169 -12.70 -14.64 -11.59
CA VAL A 169 -12.15 -13.64 -12.52
C VAL A 169 -11.43 -14.24 -13.73
N VAL A 170 -11.15 -15.55 -13.73
CA VAL A 170 -10.31 -16.21 -14.75
C VAL A 170 -10.94 -16.13 -16.14
N GLN A 171 -12.20 -16.55 -16.26
CA GLN A 171 -12.89 -16.63 -17.55
C GLN A 171 -13.04 -15.26 -18.22
N THR A 172 -13.39 -14.22 -17.44
CA THR A 172 -13.49 -12.85 -17.95
C THR A 172 -12.14 -12.32 -18.40
N SER A 173 -11.07 -12.57 -17.63
CA SER A 173 -9.71 -12.17 -18.03
C SER A 173 -9.24 -12.88 -19.31
N MET A 174 -9.56 -14.16 -19.50
CA MET A 174 -9.26 -14.87 -20.76
C MET A 174 -9.95 -14.21 -21.96
N GLN A 175 -11.22 -13.80 -21.80
CA GLN A 175 -11.97 -13.12 -22.86
C GLN A 175 -11.37 -11.75 -23.18
N GLU A 176 -11.06 -10.95 -22.16
CA GLU A 176 -10.47 -9.61 -22.33
C GLU A 176 -9.07 -9.65 -22.96
N GLN A 177 -8.26 -10.67 -22.62
CA GLN A 177 -6.92 -10.83 -23.19
C GLN A 177 -6.92 -11.57 -24.54
N GLY A 178 -8.05 -12.17 -24.94
CA GLY A 178 -8.16 -12.92 -26.19
C GLY A 178 -7.32 -14.21 -26.22
N THR A 179 -6.98 -14.76 -25.05
CA THR A 179 -6.15 -15.97 -24.92
C THR A 179 -6.60 -16.83 -23.74
N LYS A 180 -6.45 -18.14 -23.87
CA LYS A 180 -6.65 -19.13 -22.80
C LYS A 180 -5.33 -19.77 -22.36
N ASN A 181 -4.20 -19.30 -22.88
CA ASN A 181 -2.90 -19.87 -22.58
C ASN A 181 -2.44 -19.39 -21.20
N CYS A 182 -2.60 -20.24 -20.18
CA CYS A 182 -2.20 -19.94 -18.81
C CYS A 182 -0.68 -19.89 -18.59
N ALA A 183 0.12 -20.29 -19.58
CA ALA A 183 1.56 -20.03 -19.60
C ALA A 183 1.91 -18.62 -20.10
N ASP A 184 0.95 -17.84 -20.62
CA ASP A 184 1.16 -16.45 -21.02
C ASP A 184 1.23 -15.55 -19.78
N PRO A 185 2.38 -14.91 -19.48
CA PRO A 185 2.50 -14.01 -18.33
C PRO A 185 1.48 -12.86 -18.36
N LYS A 186 1.09 -12.39 -19.55
CA LYS A 186 0.10 -11.30 -19.67
C LYS A 186 -1.28 -11.74 -19.16
N LEU A 187 -1.68 -12.97 -19.44
CA LEU A 187 -2.94 -13.52 -18.95
C LEU A 187 -2.88 -13.69 -17.42
N VAL A 188 -1.80 -14.28 -16.91
CA VAL A 188 -1.61 -14.48 -15.47
C VAL A 188 -1.64 -13.15 -14.72
N ASP A 189 -0.92 -12.14 -15.22
CA ASP A 189 -0.88 -10.81 -14.61
C ASP A 189 -2.23 -10.09 -14.70
N ALA A 190 -2.98 -10.29 -15.78
CA ALA A 190 -4.34 -9.76 -15.93
C ALA A 190 -5.31 -10.40 -14.92
N ILE A 191 -5.25 -11.72 -14.73
CA ILE A 191 -6.06 -12.43 -13.71
C ILE A 191 -5.65 -11.95 -12.31
N ALA A 192 -4.35 -11.76 -12.05
CA ALA A 192 -3.87 -11.26 -10.75
C ALA A 192 -4.41 -9.85 -10.45
N LYS A 193 -4.37 -8.95 -11.43
CA LYS A 193 -4.98 -7.62 -11.35
C LYS A 193 -6.49 -7.69 -11.10
N ALA A 194 -7.20 -8.51 -11.87
CA ALA A 194 -8.65 -8.67 -11.74
C ALA A 194 -9.03 -9.24 -10.36
N ASN A 195 -8.26 -10.20 -9.85
CA ASN A 195 -8.46 -10.77 -8.52
C ASN A 195 -8.29 -9.72 -7.42
N ALA A 196 -7.22 -8.90 -7.48
CA ALA A 196 -7.02 -7.83 -6.50
C ALA A 196 -8.14 -6.77 -6.54
N LEU A 197 -8.63 -6.42 -7.73
CA LEU A 197 -9.80 -5.55 -7.92
C LEU A 197 -11.07 -6.15 -7.31
N LYS A 198 -11.33 -7.44 -7.57
CA LYS A 198 -12.47 -8.17 -7.00
C LYS A 198 -12.41 -8.18 -5.47
N ILE A 199 -11.25 -8.48 -4.90
CA ILE A 199 -11.08 -8.56 -3.44
C ILE A 199 -11.32 -7.21 -2.75
N VAL A 200 -10.90 -6.09 -3.36
CA VAL A 200 -11.27 -4.75 -2.84
C VAL A 200 -12.79 -4.61 -2.72
N LYS A 201 -13.53 -5.02 -3.76
CA LYS A 201 -14.99 -5.00 -3.75
C LYS A 201 -15.57 -5.92 -2.67
N GLU A 202 -15.08 -7.16 -2.59
CA GLU A 202 -15.53 -8.13 -1.57
C GLU A 202 -15.29 -7.63 -0.14
N ILE A 203 -14.16 -6.97 0.14
CA ILE A 203 -13.89 -6.38 1.47
C ILE A 203 -14.97 -5.35 1.83
N GLN A 204 -15.33 -4.48 0.90
CA GLN A 204 -16.35 -3.45 1.12
C GLN A 204 -17.76 -4.03 1.28
N GLU A 205 -18.06 -5.13 0.59
CA GLU A 205 -19.35 -5.82 0.65
C GLU A 205 -19.51 -6.67 1.90
N ARG A 206 -18.43 -7.34 2.33
CA ARG A 206 -18.47 -8.34 3.41
C ARG A 206 -18.20 -7.77 4.79
N SER A 207 -17.56 -6.60 4.89
CA SER A 207 -17.29 -5.93 6.18
C SER A 207 -18.04 -4.61 6.28
N PRO A 208 -19.18 -4.58 7.02
CA PRO A 208 -19.86 -3.33 7.36
C PRO A 208 -18.96 -2.35 8.13
N ILE A 209 -18.01 -2.87 8.92
CA ILE A 209 -17.07 -2.06 9.71
C ILE A 209 -16.14 -1.29 8.79
N ILE A 210 -15.46 -1.98 7.86
CA ILE A 210 -14.54 -1.34 6.92
C ILE A 210 -15.31 -0.40 5.98
N SER A 211 -16.49 -0.82 5.51
CA SER A 211 -17.36 0.01 4.67
C SER A 211 -17.76 1.33 5.36
N ASP A 212 -18.16 1.29 6.63
CA ASP A 212 -18.46 2.49 7.42
C ASP A 212 -17.24 3.41 7.58
N LEU A 213 -16.05 2.85 7.86
CA LEU A 213 -14.81 3.63 7.96
C LEU A 213 -14.43 4.32 6.65
N ILE A 214 -14.61 3.64 5.51
CA ILE A 214 -14.41 4.21 4.18
C ILE A 214 -15.42 5.34 3.92
N ASN A 215 -16.70 5.11 4.18
CA ASN A 215 -17.76 6.13 3.99
C ASN A 215 -17.51 7.38 4.85
N LYS A 216 -16.96 7.20 6.06
CA LYS A 216 -16.55 8.29 6.96
C LYS A 216 -15.20 8.91 6.60
N LYS A 217 -14.57 8.51 5.51
CA LYS A 217 -13.25 8.99 5.05
C LYS A 217 -12.08 8.70 6.01
N GLN A 218 -12.26 7.79 6.96
CA GLN A 218 -11.25 7.49 7.99
C GLN A 218 -10.21 6.48 7.52
N VAL A 219 -10.59 5.65 6.55
CA VAL A 219 -9.77 4.62 5.92
C VAL A 219 -9.95 4.69 4.41
N GLY A 220 -8.85 4.56 3.67
CA GLY A 220 -8.87 4.35 2.23
C GLY A 220 -8.62 2.89 1.89
N ILE A 221 -9.08 2.46 0.72
CA ILE A 221 -8.78 1.14 0.18
C ILE A 221 -8.30 1.24 -1.26
N VAL A 222 -7.22 0.51 -1.58
CA VAL A 222 -6.64 0.46 -2.91
C VAL A 222 -6.13 -0.94 -3.21
N ALA A 223 -6.14 -1.32 -4.47
CA ALA A 223 -5.37 -2.45 -4.97
C ALA A 223 -4.22 -2.00 -5.85
N GLY A 224 -3.18 -2.81 -5.94
CA GLY A 224 -2.08 -2.61 -6.86
C GLY A 224 -1.48 -3.92 -7.33
N ILE A 225 -0.45 -3.80 -8.15
CA ILE A 225 0.38 -4.93 -8.58
C ILE A 225 1.86 -4.58 -8.40
N HIS A 226 2.59 -5.47 -7.74
CA HIS A 226 4.03 -5.44 -7.62
C HIS A 226 4.66 -6.22 -8.78
N ASP A 227 5.46 -5.54 -9.59
CA ASP A 227 6.30 -6.21 -10.58
C ASP A 227 7.53 -6.79 -9.90
N ILE A 228 7.55 -8.11 -9.70
CA ILE A 228 8.64 -8.81 -9.00
C ILE A 228 9.99 -8.72 -9.72
N LYS A 229 10.00 -8.37 -11.01
CA LYS A 229 11.24 -8.24 -11.79
C LYS A 229 11.91 -6.89 -11.57
N THR A 230 11.11 -5.83 -11.49
CA THR A 230 11.61 -4.45 -11.38
C THR A 230 11.54 -3.90 -9.97
N GLY A 231 10.71 -4.49 -9.11
CA GLY A 231 10.37 -3.97 -7.80
C GLY A 231 9.31 -2.86 -7.81
N GLN A 232 8.81 -2.47 -8.99
CA GLN A 232 7.89 -1.35 -9.11
C GLN A 232 6.48 -1.77 -8.67
N VAL A 233 5.81 -0.90 -7.92
CA VAL A 233 4.39 -1.08 -7.58
C VAL A 233 3.54 -0.10 -8.35
N HIS A 234 2.56 -0.62 -9.08
CA HIS A 234 1.53 0.17 -9.74
C HIS A 234 0.19 0.04 -9.00
N PHE A 235 -0.31 1.17 -8.49
CA PHE A 235 -1.61 1.24 -7.80
C PHE A 235 -2.72 1.57 -8.80
N PHE A 236 -3.87 0.88 -8.72
CA PHE A 236 -5.00 1.16 -9.60
C PHE A 236 -5.94 2.19 -8.95
N GLU A 237 -5.60 3.47 -9.00
CA GLU A 237 -6.36 4.53 -8.31
C GLU A 237 -7.63 4.97 -9.04
N GLU A 238 -7.81 4.54 -10.29
CA GLU A 238 -8.96 4.90 -11.10
C GLU A 238 -10.28 4.44 -10.44
N LYS A 239 -11.19 5.40 -10.20
CA LYS A 239 -12.52 5.21 -9.56
C LYS A 239 -12.48 4.69 -8.11
N ARG A 240 -11.37 4.83 -7.38
CA ARG A 240 -11.27 4.38 -5.98
C ARG A 240 -11.29 5.53 -4.98
N PHE A 241 -11.88 5.26 -3.81
CA PHE A 241 -12.03 6.24 -2.74
C PHE A 241 -10.78 6.23 -1.83
N ILE A 242 -9.83 7.11 -2.15
CA ILE A 242 -8.70 7.41 -1.27
C ILE A 242 -8.89 8.85 -0.80
N PRO A 243 -9.57 9.05 0.33
CA PRO A 243 -9.91 10.40 0.78
C PRO A 243 -8.65 11.17 1.20
N ASP A 244 -8.73 12.49 1.01
CA ASP A 244 -7.72 13.45 1.43
C ASP A 244 -7.53 13.48 2.94
#